data_AF-A0A966K6H2-F1
#
_entry.id   AF-A0A966K6H2-F1
#
_cell.length_a   1.000
_cell.length_b   1.000
_cell.length_c   1.000
_cell.angle_alpha   90.00
_cell.angle_beta   90.00
_cell.angle_gamma   90.00
#
_symmetry.space_group_name_H-M   'P 1'
#
loop_
_entity.id
_entity.type
_entity.pdbx_description
1 polymer ?
#
loop_
_entity_poly.entity_id
_entity_poly.type
_entity_poly.pdbx_seq_one_letter_code
_entity_poly.pdbx_strand_id
1 'polypeptide(L)'
;MNWLKLLPPTRREPPGFEWVVLRSVPKLMVYGTSLFVIPLAILQYGIEPSSSSRLWELYFIAGLIFFWTMLFTAALCALIVYLMKGPAFVADAYYLEDSDLPK
;
A
#
# COMPACT_ATOMS: atom_id res chain seq x y z
N MET A 1 -19.47 7.83 -15.16
CA MET A 1 -19.98 7.00 -14.06
C MET A 1 -19.38 7.54 -12.77
N ASN A 2 -20.21 8.00 -11.83
CA ASN A 2 -19.74 8.59 -10.57
C ASN A 2 -19.65 7.46 -9.53
N TRP A 3 -18.50 6.79 -9.47
CA TRP A 3 -18.33 5.54 -8.73
C TRP A 3 -18.30 5.73 -7.20
N LEU A 4 -18.07 6.96 -6.72
CA LEU A 4 -17.99 7.29 -5.30
C LEU A 4 -18.83 8.53 -5.00
N LYS A 5 -20.10 8.35 -4.61
CA LYS A 5 -20.94 9.46 -4.13
C LYS A 5 -20.54 9.78 -2.69
N LEU A 6 -20.06 11.01 -2.48
CA LEU A 6 -19.77 11.51 -1.14
C LEU A 6 -21.10 11.78 -0.41
N LEU A 7 -21.23 11.26 0.82
CA LEU A 7 -22.35 11.61 1.69
C LEU A 7 -22.20 13.07 2.15
N PRO A 8 -23.32 13.76 2.48
CA PRO A 8 -23.31 15.10 3.09
C PRO A 8 -22.39 15.14 4.32
N PRO A 9 -21.86 16.31 4.73
CA PRO A 9 -20.84 16.41 5.76
C PRO A 9 -21.32 15.83 7.10
N THR A 10 -20.90 14.60 7.38
CA THR A 10 -21.13 13.84 8.61
C THR A 10 -19.82 13.66 9.37
N ARG A 11 -19.93 13.30 10.66
CA ARG A 11 -18.80 13.14 11.59
C ARG A 11 -17.79 12.13 11.04
N ARG A 12 -16.55 12.57 10.79
CA ARG A 12 -15.47 11.73 10.28
C ARG A 12 -14.75 11.04 11.43
N GLU A 13 -14.51 9.75 11.29
CA GLU A 13 -13.61 9.01 12.18
C GLU A 13 -12.14 9.28 11.82
N PRO A 14 -11.22 9.29 12.81
CA PRO A 14 -9.82 9.63 12.56
C PRO A 14 -9.16 8.59 11.64
N PRO A 15 -8.31 9.02 10.70
CA PRO A 15 -7.60 8.12 9.79
C PRO A 15 -6.70 7.15 10.55
N GLY A 16 -6.81 5.85 10.24
CA GLY A 16 -6.01 4.80 10.88
C GLY A 16 -4.66 4.54 10.19
N PHE A 17 -4.05 3.40 10.53
CA PHE A 17 -2.75 2.99 10.01
C PHE A 17 -2.75 2.75 8.49
N GLU A 18 -3.90 2.43 7.90
CA GLU A 18 -4.08 2.25 6.45
C GLU A 18 -3.64 3.46 5.62
N TRP A 19 -3.90 4.67 6.13
CA TRP A 19 -3.53 5.91 5.47
C TRP A 19 -2.02 6.16 5.51
N VAL A 20 -1.38 5.77 6.60
CA VAL A 20 0.07 5.86 6.76
C VAL A 20 0.76 4.93 5.77
N VAL A 21 0.26 3.70 5.62
CA VAL A 21 0.77 2.72 4.65
C VAL A 21 0.58 3.23 3.22
N LEU A 22 -0.63 3.63 2.83
CA LEU A 22 -0.90 4.12 1.47
C LEU A 22 -0.03 5.34 1.10
N ARG A 23 0.25 6.23 2.06
CA ARG A 23 1.09 7.41 1.82
C ARG A 23 2.59 7.10 1.80
N SER A 24 3.03 6.03 2.46
CA SER A 24 4.43 5.62 2.49
C SER A 24 4.81 4.72 1.32
N VAL A 25 3.87 3.97 0.75
CA VAL A 25 4.07 3.05 -0.40
C VAL A 25 4.83 3.69 -1.56
N PRO A 26 4.48 4.89 -2.07
CA PRO A 26 5.21 5.48 -3.21
C PRO A 26 6.67 5.77 -2.88
N LYS A 27 6.95 6.25 -1.65
CA LYS A 27 8.31 6.53 -1.19
C LYS A 27 9.10 5.22 -1.04
N LEU A 28 8.51 4.22 -0.39
CA LEU A 28 9.09 2.89 -0.22
C LEU A 28 9.39 2.24 -1.58
N MET A 29 8.51 2.39 -2.56
CA MET A 29 8.72 1.84 -3.89
C MET A 29 9.95 2.47 -4.56
N VAL A 30 10.11 3.79 -4.49
CA VAL A 30 11.28 4.48 -5.06
C VAL A 30 12.57 4.08 -4.34
N TYR A 31 12.60 4.20 -3.00
CA TYR A 31 13.80 3.88 -2.23
C TYR A 31 14.18 2.41 -2.34
N GLY A 32 13.23 1.50 -2.19
CA GLY A 32 13.48 0.07 -2.29
C GLY A 32 13.90 -0.34 -3.70
N THR A 33 13.27 0.19 -4.75
CA THR A 33 13.70 -0.09 -6.14
C THR A 33 15.12 0.42 -6.38
N SER A 34 15.45 1.62 -5.90
CA SER A 34 16.82 2.15 -6.02
C SER A 34 17.85 1.26 -5.31
N LEU A 35 17.51 0.69 -4.15
CA LEU A 35 18.38 -0.20 -3.39
C LEU A 35 18.76 -1.47 -4.17
N PHE A 36 17.86 -2.01 -5.00
CA PHE A 36 18.13 -3.18 -5.83
C PHE A 36 18.76 -2.82 -7.19
N VAL A 37 18.38 -1.69 -7.80
CA VAL A 37 18.86 -1.28 -9.13
C VAL A 37 20.31 -0.81 -9.10
N ILE A 38 20.73 -0.08 -8.06
CA ILE A 38 22.12 0.41 -7.93
C ILE A 38 23.14 -0.74 -7.92
N PRO A 39 23.04 -1.77 -7.05
CA PRO A 39 23.98 -2.89 -7.06
C PRO A 39 23.90 -3.70 -8.35
N LEU A 40 22.73 -3.86 -8.98
CA LEU A 40 22.62 -4.50 -10.29
C LEU A 40 23.38 -3.73 -11.38
N ALA A 41 23.30 -2.40 -11.39
CA ALA A 41 24.07 -1.58 -12.32
C ALA A 41 25.59 -1.71 -12.07
N ILE A 42 26.02 -1.74 -10.80
CA ILE A 42 27.43 -1.95 -10.45
C ILE A 42 27.92 -3.33 -10.92
N LEU A 43 27.12 -4.38 -10.74
CA LEU A 43 27.47 -5.74 -11.19
C LEU A 43 27.60 -5.81 -12.71
N GLN A 44 26.71 -5.16 -13.47
CA GLN A 44 26.76 -5.19 -14.94
C GLN A 44 27.89 -4.35 -15.56
N TYR A 45 28.20 -3.18 -15.00
CA TYR A 45 29.14 -2.24 -15.60
C TYR A 45 30.52 -2.21 -14.93
N GLY A 46 30.63 -2.67 -13.69
CA GLY A 46 31.85 -2.51 -12.88
C GLY A 46 32.65 -3.79 -12.63
N ILE A 47 32.09 -4.97 -12.91
CA ILE A 47 32.70 -6.25 -12.54
C ILE A 47 32.69 -7.21 -13.75
N GLU A 48 33.84 -7.85 -14.00
CA GLU A 48 33.97 -8.92 -15.00
C GLU A 48 33.05 -10.11 -14.63
N PRO A 49 32.29 -10.66 -15.60
CA PRO A 49 31.31 -11.69 -15.33
C PRO A 49 31.98 -12.98 -14.83
N SER A 50 31.69 -13.35 -13.59
CA SER A 50 32.13 -14.59 -12.94
C SER A 50 30.92 -15.45 -12.57
N SER A 51 31.13 -16.73 -12.24
CA SER A 51 30.05 -17.59 -11.78
C SER A 51 29.39 -17.05 -10.50
N SER A 52 30.17 -16.43 -9.62
CA SER A 52 29.67 -15.81 -8.39
C SER A 52 28.86 -14.54 -8.68
N SER A 53 29.30 -13.66 -9.58
CA SER A 53 28.57 -12.43 -9.90
C SER A 53 27.20 -12.71 -10.52
N ARG A 54 27.10 -13.75 -11.36
CA ARG A 54 25.83 -14.17 -11.99
C ARG A 54 24.82 -14.71 -10.98
N LEU A 55 25.27 -15.38 -9.90
CA LEU A 55 24.39 -15.80 -8.81
C LEU A 55 23.85 -14.60 -8.03
N TRP A 56 24.70 -13.59 -7.77
CA TRP A 56 24.27 -12.36 -7.11
C TRP A 56 23.26 -11.57 -7.96
N GLU A 57 23.48 -11.44 -9.27
CA GLU A 57 22.52 -10.84 -10.19
C GLU A 57 21.15 -11.51 -10.11
N LEU A 58 21.11 -12.85 -10.10
CA LEU A 58 19.88 -13.61 -9.94
C LEU A 58 19.18 -13.28 -8.62
N TYR A 59 19.91 -13.25 -7.50
CA TYR A 59 19.34 -12.92 -6.19
C TYR A 59 18.79 -11.50 -6.12
N PHE A 60 19.48 -10.52 -6.71
CA PHE A 60 18.99 -9.14 -6.74
C PHE A 60 17.74 -8.98 -7.61
N ILE A 61 17.69 -9.64 -8.79
CA ILE A 61 16.49 -9.62 -9.65
C ILE A 61 15.32 -10.31 -8.96
N ALA A 62 15.55 -11.50 -8.38
CA ALA A 62 14.51 -12.21 -7.63
C ALA A 62 14.01 -11.40 -6.43
N GLY A 63 14.92 -10.77 -5.69
CA GLY A 63 14.62 -9.89 -4.56
C GLY A 63 13.83 -8.66 -4.99
N LEU A 64 14.14 -8.05 -6.14
CA LEU A 64 13.40 -6.92 -6.69
C LEU A 64 11.95 -7.30 -7.03
N ILE A 65 11.76 -8.44 -7.71
CA ILE A 65 10.42 -8.93 -8.07
C ILE A 65 9.63 -9.22 -6.79
N PHE A 66 10.24 -9.90 -5.82
CA PHE A 66 9.63 -10.18 -4.53
C PHE A 66 9.25 -8.89 -3.77
N PHE A 67 10.12 -7.88 -3.79
CA PHE A 67 9.86 -6.59 -3.15
C PHE A 67 8.64 -5.88 -3.77
N TRP A 68 8.54 -5.87 -5.10
CA TRP A 68 7.40 -5.28 -5.79
C TRP A 68 6.09 -6.02 -5.50
N THR A 69 6.10 -7.36 -5.50
CA THR A 69 4.88 -8.14 -5.20
C THR A 69 4.46 -7.99 -3.75
N MET A 70 5.41 -7.96 -2.81
CA MET A 70 5.13 -7.70 -1.39
C MET A 70 4.54 -6.30 -1.18
N LEU A 71 5.14 -5.26 -1.77
CA LEU A 71 4.62 -3.89 -1.69
C LEU A 71 3.23 -3.77 -2.31
N PHE A 72 3.03 -4.38 -3.49
CA PHE A 72 1.74 -4.38 -4.17
C PHE A 72 0.66 -5.03 -3.30
N THR A 73 0.97 -6.17 -2.69
CA THR A 73 0.04 -6.88 -1.80
C THR A 73 -0.30 -6.05 -0.57
N ALA A 74 0.69 -5.45 0.08
CA ALA A 74 0.47 -4.59 1.24
C ALA A 74 -0.36 -3.34 0.91
N ALA A 75 -0.06 -2.70 -0.23
CA ALA A 75 -0.80 -1.54 -0.72
C ALA A 75 -2.25 -1.91 -1.04
N LEU A 76 -2.46 -3.08 -1.66
CA LEU A 76 -3.80 -3.61 -1.97
C LEU A 76 -4.60 -3.87 -0.68
N CYS A 77 -4.01 -4.50 0.33
CA CYS A 77 -4.65 -4.68 1.63
C CYS A 77 -5.05 -3.34 2.27
N ALA A 78 -4.14 -2.36 2.29
CA ALA A 78 -4.44 -1.04 2.84
C ALA A 78 -5.52 -0.30 2.04
N LEU A 79 -5.54 -0.47 0.71
CA LEU A 79 -6.56 0.06 -0.18
C LEU A 79 -7.93 -0.57 0.07
N ILE A 80 -8.00 -1.89 0.28
CA ILE A 80 -9.24 -2.58 0.66
C ILE A 80 -9.76 -2.03 1.99
N VAL A 81 -8.92 -1.93 3.02
CA VAL A 81 -9.32 -1.39 4.33
C VAL A 81 -9.82 0.05 4.20
N TYR A 82 -9.13 0.86 3.40
CA TYR A 82 -9.56 2.23 3.09
C TYR A 82 -10.93 2.26 2.39
N LEU A 83 -11.18 1.36 1.43
CA LEU A 83 -12.47 1.25 0.75
C LEU A 83 -13.59 0.77 1.67
N MET A 84 -13.32 -0.22 2.53
CA MET A 84 -14.30 -0.75 3.50
C MET A 84 -14.74 0.31 4.50
N LYS A 85 -13.80 1.14 4.93
CA LYS A 85 -14.05 2.28 5.80
C LYS A 85 -14.75 3.44 5.07
N GLY A 86 -14.43 3.61 3.78
CA GLY A 86 -14.98 4.64 2.92
C GLY A 86 -14.47 6.06 3.26
N PRO A 87 -14.59 7.02 2.31
CA PRO A 87 -14.24 8.42 2.56
C PRO A 87 -15.24 9.15 3.48
N ALA A 88 -16.38 8.53 3.79
CA ALA A 88 -17.43 9.03 4.66
C ALA A 88 -17.79 7.94 5.68
N PHE A 89 -17.01 7.87 6.76
CA PHE A 89 -17.22 6.94 7.86
C PHE A 89 -18.51 7.26 8.60
N VAL A 90 -19.60 6.64 8.17
CA VAL A 90 -20.84 6.51 8.95
C VAL A 90 -21.17 5.03 8.84
N ALA A 91 -21.08 4.29 9.96
CA ALA A 91 -21.81 3.03 10.04
C ALA A 91 -23.28 3.39 9.82
N ASP A 92 -23.97 2.73 8.88
CA ASP A 92 -25.41 2.93 8.71
C ASP A 92 -26.05 2.86 10.11
N ALA A 93 -26.69 3.95 10.51
CA ALA A 93 -27.42 3.97 11.76
C ALA A 93 -28.57 2.98 11.57
N TYR A 94 -28.40 1.75 12.07
CA TYR A 94 -29.49 0.81 12.18
C TYR A 94 -30.61 1.48 12.96
N TYR A 95 -31.84 1.30 12.49
CA TYR A 95 -33.01 1.75 13.21
C TYR A 95 -33.01 1.07 14.59
N LEU A 96 -32.71 1.84 15.64
CA LEU A 96 -32.75 1.36 17.01
C LEU A 96 -34.21 1.44 17.46
N GLU A 97 -34.90 0.30 17.49
CA GLU A 97 -36.32 0.25 17.89
C GLU A 97 -36.52 0.73 19.34
N ASP A 98 -35.54 0.49 20.22
CA ASP A 98 -35.52 0.90 21.63
C ASP A 98 -34.73 2.21 21.84
N SER A 99 -35.01 3.25 21.06
CA SER A 99 -34.47 4.56 21.38
C SER A 99 -35.17 5.09 22.63
N ASP A 100 -34.47 5.11 23.77
CA ASP A 100 -34.90 5.68 25.08
C ASP A 100 -35.13 7.21 25.04
N LEU A 101 -35.61 7.77 23.92
CA LEU A 101 -35.99 9.17 23.84
C LEU A 101 -37.32 9.38 24.57
N PRO A 102 -37.38 10.28 25.58
CA PRO A 102 -38.65 10.63 26.20
C PRO A 102 -39.57 11.30 25.17
N LYS A 103 -40.84 10.89 25.18
CA LYS A 103 -41.92 11.46 24.35
C LYS A 103 -42.35 12.84 24.86
#